data_AF-A0A0C2H1U9-F1
#
_entry.id   AF-A0A0C2H1U9-F1
#
_cell.length_a   1.000
_cell.length_b   1.000
_cell.length_c   1.000
_cell.angle_alpha   90.00
_cell.angle_beta   90.00
_cell.angle_gamma   90.00
#
_symmetry.space_group_name_H-M   'P 1'
#
loop_
_entity.id
_entity.type
_entity.pdbx_description
1 polymer ?
#
loop_
_entity_poly.entity_id
_entity_poly.type
_entity_poly.pdbx_seq_one_letter_code
_entity_poly.pdbx_strand_id
1 'polypeptide(L)'
;MSRLTESRSSPANDPLVVWFNGGPGCSSVAGLFEELGPFYVNFDGSSLYENVYSWNTKANVLYLESPIGVGFSYDTTQDYYSTANDDQTAAQNYAALKDFFNSDWDRVKTVCKTGTATDVEKYDFTQFMTTTNGMDYYGDNSTCGKLIAPLVSSVG
;
A
#
# COMPACT_ATOMS: atom_id res chain seq x y z
N MET A 1 -5.87 8.24 -4.02
CA MET A 1 -4.50 8.39 -3.47
C MET A 1 -4.43 7.69 -2.12
N SER A 2 -3.30 7.07 -1.80
CA SER A 2 -3.03 6.49 -0.47
C SER A 2 -1.62 6.84 -0.01
N ARG A 3 -1.40 6.87 1.31
CA ARG A 3 -0.09 7.10 1.92
C ARG A 3 0.18 6.06 3.00
N LEU A 4 1.33 5.39 2.93
CA LEU A 4 1.79 4.46 3.97
C LEU A 4 2.81 5.14 4.88
N THR A 5 2.67 4.94 6.18
CA THR A 5 3.73 5.17 7.17
C THR A 5 4.09 3.83 7.79
N GLU A 6 5.29 3.33 7.50
CA GLU A 6 5.77 2.06 8.05
C GLU A 6 5.97 2.14 9.57
N SER A 7 5.87 0.98 10.22
CA SER A 7 6.10 0.85 11.66
C SER A 7 7.52 1.25 12.04
N ARG A 8 7.69 1.96 13.15
CA ARG A 8 9.00 2.29 13.71
C ARG A 8 9.60 1.16 14.55
N SER A 9 8.82 0.14 14.92
CA SER A 9 9.35 -1.03 15.65
C SER A 9 9.87 -2.11 14.72
N SER A 10 8.98 -2.78 13.99
CA SER A 10 9.33 -3.89 13.11
C SER A 10 8.37 -3.93 11.91
N PRO A 11 8.57 -3.09 10.87
CA PRO A 11 7.67 -2.99 9.72
C PRO A 11 7.25 -4.34 9.11
N ALA A 12 8.17 -5.30 9.01
CA ALA A 12 7.90 -6.60 8.41
C ALA A 12 7.00 -7.51 9.27
N ASN A 13 6.92 -7.29 10.59
CA ASN A 13 6.19 -8.15 11.53
C ASN A 13 5.00 -7.45 12.19
N ASP A 14 4.99 -6.12 12.18
CA ASP A 14 3.93 -5.32 12.78
C ASP A 14 2.71 -5.25 11.85
N PRO A 15 1.49 -5.16 12.40
CA PRO A 15 0.27 -5.22 11.61
C PRO A 15 0.14 -4.03 10.65
N LEU A 16 -0.61 -4.22 9.56
CA LEU A 16 -1.11 -3.14 8.73
C LEU A 16 -2.47 -2.66 9.25
N VAL A 17 -2.59 -1.37 9.51
CA VAL A 17 -3.83 -0.68 9.85
C VAL A 17 -4.22 0.22 8.68
N VAL A 18 -5.45 0.08 8.19
CA VAL A 18 -6.01 1.00 7.19
C VAL A 18 -6.85 2.04 7.90
N TRP A 19 -6.56 3.32 7.66
CA TRP A 19 -7.23 4.45 8.27
C TRP A 19 -8.04 5.25 7.26
N PHE A 20 -9.27 5.57 7.65
CA PHE A 20 -10.20 6.42 6.91
C PHE A 20 -10.72 7.52 7.83
N ASN A 21 -10.67 8.77 7.36
CA ASN A 21 -11.50 9.82 7.91
C ASN A 21 -12.90 9.80 7.25
N GLY A 22 -13.89 10.36 7.96
CA GLY A 22 -15.30 10.34 7.55
C GLY A 22 -15.76 11.60 6.81
N GLY A 23 -16.86 12.19 7.26
CA GLY A 23 -17.50 13.37 6.67
C GLY A 23 -18.97 13.11 6.35
N PRO A 24 -19.32 12.54 5.19
CA PRO A 24 -18.45 12.01 4.12
C PRO A 24 -17.68 13.10 3.36
N GLY A 25 -16.49 12.77 2.85
CA GLY A 25 -15.69 13.66 1.99
C GLY A 25 -14.47 14.30 2.66
N CYS A 26 -14.20 14.03 3.94
CA CYS A 26 -13.01 14.54 4.61
C CYS A 26 -11.78 13.70 4.25
N SER A 27 -10.64 14.36 4.08
CA SER A 27 -9.39 13.70 3.73
C SER A 27 -8.81 12.91 4.91
N SER A 28 -8.36 11.68 4.63
CA SER A 28 -7.59 10.86 5.58
C SER A 28 -6.17 11.37 5.83
N VAL A 29 -5.72 12.38 5.06
CA VAL A 29 -4.48 13.12 5.32
C VAL A 29 -4.62 13.98 6.58
N ALA A 30 -5.85 14.32 7.01
CA ALA A 30 -6.08 14.87 8.34
C ALA A 30 -5.63 13.88 9.43
N GLY A 31 -6.02 12.61 9.34
CA GLY A 31 -5.53 11.58 10.26
C GLY A 31 -3.99 11.46 10.29
N LEU A 32 -3.34 11.66 9.13
CA LEU A 32 -1.88 11.64 9.01
C LEU A 32 -1.19 12.83 9.70
N PHE A 33 -1.77 14.04 9.66
CA PHE A 33 -1.10 15.26 10.12
C PHE A 33 -1.74 15.95 11.33
N GLU A 34 -2.90 15.49 11.78
CA GLU A 34 -3.67 16.13 12.85
C GLU A 34 -4.11 15.15 13.95
N GLU A 35 -4.03 13.84 13.71
CA GLU A 35 -4.47 12.82 14.68
C GLU A 35 -3.35 11.87 15.08
N LEU A 36 -3.14 10.81 14.28
CA LEU A 36 -2.39 9.61 14.69
C LEU A 36 -1.12 9.35 13.87
N GLY A 37 -0.88 10.14 12.83
CA GLY A 37 0.35 10.02 12.04
C GLY A 37 1.60 10.51 12.75
N PRO A 38 2.77 10.29 12.15
CA PRO A 38 4.08 10.45 12.78
C PRO A 38 4.44 11.90 13.08
N PHE A 39 3.76 12.85 12.45
CA PHE A 39 4.05 14.27 12.55
C PHE A 39 2.78 15.10 12.57
N TYR A 40 2.82 16.18 13.33
CA TYR A 40 1.85 17.26 13.26
C TYR A 40 2.42 18.44 12.49
N VAL A 41 1.54 19.23 11.86
CA VAL A 41 1.92 20.48 11.19
C VAL A 41 2.00 21.61 12.21
N ASN A 42 3.10 22.37 12.21
CA ASN A 42 3.24 23.57 13.05
C ASN A 42 2.36 24.72 12.56
N PHE A 43 2.11 25.71 13.42
CA PHE A 43 1.32 26.90 13.07
C PHE A 43 1.90 27.74 11.92
N ASP A 44 3.19 27.57 11.61
CA ASP A 44 3.81 28.22 10.45
C ASP A 44 3.37 27.62 9.11
N GLY A 45 2.66 26.48 9.13
CA GLY A 45 2.17 25.76 7.96
C GLY A 45 3.27 25.18 7.06
N SER A 46 4.53 25.17 7.51
CA SER A 46 5.69 24.81 6.70
C SER A 46 6.67 23.87 7.38
N SER A 47 6.61 23.76 8.71
CA SER A 47 7.40 22.81 9.49
C SER A 47 6.53 21.77 10.18
N LEU A 48 7.17 20.65 10.53
CA LEU A 48 6.53 19.52 11.20
C LEU A 48 7.16 19.33 12.58
N TYR A 49 6.38 18.84 13.53
CA TYR A 49 6.88 18.33 14.80
C TYR A 49 6.42 16.90 15.04
N GLU A 50 7.22 16.13 15.76
CA GLU A 50 6.98 14.70 15.94
C GLU A 50 5.78 14.44 16.86
N ASN A 51 4.92 13.51 16.43
CA ASN A 51 3.93 12.89 17.29
C ASN A 51 4.52 11.64 17.95
N VAL A 52 4.96 11.77 19.20
CA VAL A 52 5.55 10.66 19.97
C VAL A 52 4.53 9.54 20.30
N TYR A 53 3.24 9.80 20.12
CA TYR A 53 2.15 8.84 20.32
C TYR A 53 1.59 8.31 19.00
N SER A 54 2.30 8.49 17.88
CA SER A 54 1.83 8.03 16.58
C SER A 54 1.56 6.52 16.58
N TRP A 55 0.51 6.11 15.88
CA TRP A 55 0.18 4.70 15.72
C TRP A 55 1.25 3.95 14.93
N ASN A 56 2.04 4.65 14.11
CA ASN A 56 3.16 4.04 13.42
C ASN A 56 4.33 3.66 14.34
N THR A 57 4.21 3.87 15.65
CA THR A 57 5.15 3.29 16.63
C THR A 57 5.01 1.77 16.77
N LYS A 58 3.88 1.19 16.36
CA LYS A 58 3.55 -0.25 16.51
C LYS A 58 2.83 -0.88 15.31
N ALA A 59 2.59 -0.14 14.24
CA ALA A 59 1.88 -0.63 13.07
C ALA A 59 2.37 0.07 11.79
N ASN A 60 2.22 -0.60 10.66
CA ASN A 60 2.20 0.07 9.36
C ASN A 60 0.82 0.71 9.22
N VAL A 61 0.74 2.02 8.94
CA VAL A 61 -0.55 2.72 8.83
C VAL A 61 -0.74 3.25 7.42
N LEU A 62 -1.79 2.80 6.75
CA LEU A 62 -2.19 3.21 5.41
C LEU A 62 -3.36 4.19 5.50
N TYR A 63 -3.12 5.44 5.16
CA TYR A 63 -4.14 6.50 5.08
C TYR A 63 -4.72 6.49 3.67
N LEU A 64 -6.01 6.20 3.53
CA LEU A 64 -6.68 6.11 2.23
C LEU A 64 -7.68 7.26 2.07
N GLU A 65 -7.49 8.08 1.04
CA GLU A 65 -8.42 9.17 0.72
C GLU A 65 -9.59 8.64 -0.11
N SER A 66 -10.79 8.72 0.46
CA SER A 66 -12.00 8.12 -0.10
C SER A 66 -13.25 8.91 0.31
N PRO A 67 -14.28 8.98 -0.55
CA PRO A 67 -14.36 8.42 -1.91
C PRO A 67 -13.53 9.21 -2.95
N ILE A 68 -13.67 8.83 -4.22
CA ILE A 68 -13.14 9.59 -5.36
C ILE A 68 -13.54 11.08 -5.24
N GLY A 69 -12.58 11.98 -5.43
CA GLY A 69 -12.75 13.42 -5.25
C GLY A 69 -12.40 13.98 -3.86
N VAL A 70 -12.06 13.11 -2.90
CA VAL A 70 -11.56 13.54 -1.59
C VAL A 70 -10.05 13.82 -1.64
N GLY A 71 -9.68 15.04 -1.26
CA GLY A 71 -8.27 15.45 -1.15
C GLY A 71 -7.53 15.31 -2.47
N PHE A 72 -6.54 14.42 -2.53
CA PHE A 72 -5.76 14.11 -3.74
C PHE A 72 -6.30 12.91 -4.53
N SER A 73 -7.38 12.25 -4.09
CA SER A 73 -8.07 11.25 -4.90
C SER A 73 -8.90 11.94 -5.99
N TYR A 74 -8.64 11.62 -7.25
CA TYR A 74 -9.34 12.22 -8.39
C TYR A 74 -9.66 11.18 -9.46
N ASP A 75 -10.72 11.45 -10.22
CA ASP A 75 -11.07 10.76 -11.46
C ASP A 75 -10.74 11.66 -12.66
N THR A 76 -10.13 11.06 -13.68
CA THR A 76 -9.75 11.71 -14.93
C THR A 76 -10.94 12.03 -15.84
N THR A 77 -12.04 11.27 -15.77
CA THR A 77 -13.23 11.50 -16.62
C THR A 77 -14.30 12.35 -15.93
N GLN A 78 -14.18 12.52 -14.61
CA GLN A 78 -15.11 13.23 -13.74
C GLN A 78 -16.51 12.63 -13.62
N ASP A 79 -16.70 11.39 -14.04
CA ASP A 79 -18.01 10.74 -14.06
C ASP A 79 -18.50 10.37 -12.65
N TYR A 80 -17.57 10.19 -11.70
CA TYR A 80 -17.87 9.62 -10.40
C TYR A 80 -17.99 10.62 -9.24
N TYR A 81 -17.73 11.92 -9.46
CA TYR A 81 -17.80 12.92 -8.40
C TYR A 81 -19.23 13.16 -7.88
N SER A 82 -20.26 13.00 -8.72
CA SER A 82 -21.66 13.26 -8.37
C SER A 82 -22.48 12.02 -8.02
N THR A 83 -21.86 10.83 -8.01
CA THR A 83 -22.57 9.54 -7.83
C THR A 83 -22.21 8.82 -6.55
N ALA A 84 -21.30 9.37 -5.73
CA ALA A 84 -20.82 8.75 -4.50
C ALA A 84 -21.97 8.33 -3.56
N ASN A 85 -21.99 7.05 -3.25
CA ASN A 85 -22.87 6.40 -2.27
C ASN A 85 -22.08 5.33 -1.52
N ASP A 86 -22.67 4.73 -0.49
CA ASP A 86 -21.98 3.78 0.39
C ASP A 86 -21.49 2.54 -0.38
N ASP A 87 -22.32 1.95 -1.24
CA ASP A 87 -21.97 0.76 -2.02
C ASP A 87 -20.81 1.03 -2.98
N GLN A 88 -20.87 2.16 -3.70
CA GLN A 88 -19.81 2.58 -4.61
C GLN A 88 -18.51 2.88 -3.85
N THR A 89 -18.59 3.58 -2.72
CA THR A 89 -17.44 3.92 -1.88
C THR A 89 -16.77 2.65 -1.34
N ALA A 90 -17.56 1.70 -0.85
CA ALA A 90 -17.06 0.40 -0.39
C ALA A 90 -16.39 -0.39 -1.52
N ALA A 91 -16.99 -0.42 -2.71
CA ALA A 91 -16.42 -1.08 -3.88
C ALA A 91 -15.09 -0.44 -4.32
N GLN A 92 -15.01 0.89 -4.35
CA GLN A 92 -13.79 1.64 -4.66
C GLN A 92 -12.69 1.40 -3.60
N ASN A 93 -13.04 1.41 -2.31
CA ASN A 93 -12.10 1.12 -1.22
C ASN A 93 -11.55 -0.30 -1.32
N TYR A 94 -12.41 -1.27 -1.60
CA TYR A 94 -11.99 -2.66 -1.79
C TYR A 94 -11.05 -2.81 -3.00
N ALA A 95 -11.36 -2.15 -4.12
CA ALA A 95 -10.48 -2.15 -5.29
C ALA A 95 -9.12 -1.50 -4.98
N ALA A 96 -9.11 -0.37 -4.27
CA ALA A 96 -7.88 0.32 -3.85
C ALA A 96 -7.02 -0.56 -2.93
N LEU A 97 -7.62 -1.32 -2.01
CA LEU A 97 -6.89 -2.25 -1.15
C LEU A 97 -6.31 -3.42 -1.93
N LYS A 98 -7.07 -4.02 -2.86
CA LYS A 98 -6.51 -5.05 -3.76
C LYS A 98 -5.33 -4.50 -4.54
N ASP A 99 -5.48 -3.31 -5.12
CA ASP A 99 -4.43 -2.68 -5.90
C ASP A 99 -3.19 -2.42 -5.04
N PHE A 100 -3.36 -1.90 -3.82
CA PHE A 100 -2.28 -1.71 -2.85
C PHE A 100 -1.49 -3.02 -2.63
N PHE A 101 -2.17 -4.13 -2.34
CA PHE A 101 -1.50 -5.43 -2.12
C PHE A 101 -0.93 -6.06 -3.40
N ASN A 102 -1.50 -5.77 -4.56
CA ASN A 102 -1.07 -6.33 -5.84
C ASN A 102 -0.01 -5.47 -6.57
N SER A 103 0.18 -4.22 -6.15
CA SER A 103 1.09 -3.26 -6.81
C SER A 103 2.54 -3.74 -6.83
N ASP A 104 2.96 -4.48 -5.81
CA ASP A 104 4.28 -5.13 -5.78
C ASP A 104 4.40 -6.20 -6.86
N TRP A 105 3.32 -6.91 -7.17
CA TRP A 105 3.30 -7.87 -8.26
C TRP A 105 3.41 -7.17 -9.61
N ASP A 106 2.75 -6.03 -9.82
CA ASP A 106 2.86 -5.28 -11.08
C ASP A 106 4.25 -4.64 -11.28
N ARG A 107 4.89 -4.22 -10.18
CA ARG A 107 6.31 -3.85 -10.19
C ARG A 107 7.20 -5.03 -10.57
N VAL A 108 6.96 -6.22 -10.02
CA VAL A 108 7.63 -7.46 -10.43
C VAL A 108 7.41 -7.72 -11.92
N LYS A 109 6.17 -7.69 -12.42
CA LYS A 109 5.88 -7.89 -13.86
C LYS A 109 6.60 -6.87 -14.72
N THR A 110 6.79 -5.65 -14.24
CA THR A 110 7.43 -4.58 -15.00
C THR A 110 8.95 -4.76 -15.04
N VAL A 111 9.57 -5.03 -13.89
CA VAL A 111 11.03 -5.12 -13.75
C VAL A 111 11.57 -6.46 -14.22
N CYS A 112 10.77 -7.53 -14.13
CA CYS A 112 11.21 -8.92 -14.33
C CYS A 112 10.74 -9.56 -15.62
N LYS A 113 10.28 -8.76 -16.59
CA LYS A 113 10.04 -9.23 -17.96
C LYS A 113 11.33 -9.80 -18.55
N THR A 114 11.38 -11.12 -18.77
CA THR A 114 12.43 -11.77 -19.56
C THR A 114 11.89 -12.20 -20.92
N GLY A 115 12.46 -11.67 -22.00
CA GLY A 115 12.06 -12.00 -23.38
C GLY A 115 10.74 -11.35 -23.83
N THR A 116 10.10 -11.90 -24.87
CA THR A 116 8.78 -11.45 -25.38
C THR A 116 7.61 -11.89 -24.50
N ALA A 117 7.87 -12.55 -23.37
CA ALA A 117 6.84 -13.01 -22.46
C ALA A 117 6.29 -11.83 -21.65
N THR A 118 5.03 -11.49 -21.90
CA THR A 118 4.22 -10.56 -21.12
C THR A 118 3.74 -11.14 -19.78
N ASP A 119 4.22 -12.33 -19.41
CA ASP A 119 3.53 -13.20 -18.49
C ASP A 119 4.48 -13.82 -17.47
N VAL A 120 4.60 -13.17 -16.30
CA VAL A 120 5.30 -13.71 -15.13
C VAL A 120 4.69 -15.02 -14.63
N GLU A 121 3.46 -15.36 -15.03
CA GLU A 121 2.84 -16.67 -14.74
C GLU A 121 3.58 -17.85 -15.41
N LYS A 122 4.42 -17.58 -16.42
CA LYS A 122 5.23 -18.60 -17.10
C LYS A 122 6.69 -18.62 -16.65
N TYR A 123 7.05 -17.77 -15.69
CA TYR A 123 8.40 -17.76 -15.14
C TYR A 123 8.54 -18.93 -14.17
N ASP A 124 9.47 -19.84 -14.45
CA ASP A 124 9.71 -21.00 -13.61
C ASP A 124 10.41 -20.58 -12.32
N PHE A 125 9.62 -20.39 -11.26
CA PHE A 125 10.11 -20.04 -9.93
C PHE A 125 10.70 -21.24 -9.17
N THR A 126 10.53 -22.47 -9.67
CA THR A 126 10.97 -23.68 -8.96
C THR A 126 12.48 -23.79 -8.89
N GLN A 127 13.21 -23.17 -9.82
CA GLN A 127 14.68 -23.09 -9.79
C GLN A 127 15.24 -22.34 -8.56
N PHE A 128 14.41 -21.57 -7.85
CA PHE A 128 14.78 -20.80 -6.66
C PHE A 128 14.14 -21.34 -5.37
N MET A 129 13.53 -22.53 -5.44
CA MET A 129 12.96 -23.25 -4.30
C MET A 129 13.88 -24.43 -3.95
N THR A 130 14.12 -24.66 -2.67
CA THR A 130 14.93 -25.79 -2.18
C THR A 130 14.07 -26.93 -1.62
N THR A 131 12.80 -26.65 -1.31
CA THR A 131 11.85 -27.64 -0.81
C THR A 131 10.77 -27.96 -1.85
N THR A 132 10.29 -29.20 -1.81
CA THR A 132 9.30 -29.70 -2.77
C THR A 132 7.90 -29.13 -2.57
N ASN A 133 7.65 -28.43 -1.45
CA ASN A 133 6.36 -27.82 -1.14
C ASN A 133 6.22 -26.38 -1.65
N GLY A 134 7.30 -25.80 -2.20
CA GLY A 134 7.30 -24.49 -2.86
C GLY A 134 7.11 -23.28 -1.93
N MET A 135 7.23 -23.47 -0.61
CA MET A 135 7.06 -22.38 0.37
C MET A 135 8.36 -21.64 0.70
N ASP A 136 9.48 -22.04 0.12
CA ASP A 136 10.82 -21.58 0.50
C ASP A 136 11.52 -20.83 -0.64
N TYR A 137 10.78 -19.95 -1.31
CA TYR A 137 11.41 -19.10 -2.30
C TYR A 137 12.37 -18.11 -1.62
N TYR A 138 13.67 -18.29 -1.82
CA TYR A 138 14.71 -17.41 -1.25
C TYR A 138 15.11 -16.27 -2.19
N GLY A 139 14.72 -16.37 -3.47
CA GLY A 139 15.22 -15.50 -4.53
C GLY A 139 16.71 -15.68 -4.79
N ASP A 140 17.18 -15.26 -5.97
CA ASP A 140 18.60 -15.09 -6.25
C ASP A 140 19.03 -13.64 -5.97
N ASN A 141 20.33 -13.36 -6.13
CA ASN A 141 20.86 -12.01 -5.99
C ASN A 141 20.50 -11.05 -7.13
N SER A 142 19.70 -11.51 -8.12
CA SER A 142 19.23 -10.68 -9.21
C SER A 142 18.24 -9.62 -8.71
N THR A 143 18.01 -8.60 -9.53
CA THR A 143 16.98 -7.59 -9.27
C THR A 143 15.60 -8.24 -9.06
N CYS A 144 15.33 -9.36 -9.74
CA CYS A 144 14.06 -10.05 -9.67
C CYS A 144 13.92 -10.94 -8.45
N GLY A 145 14.95 -11.71 -8.11
CA GLY A 145 14.98 -12.49 -6.88
C GLY A 145 14.73 -11.63 -5.64
N LYS A 146 15.34 -10.43 -5.59
CA LYS A 146 15.15 -9.46 -4.51
C LYS A 146 13.76 -8.83 -4.45
N LEU A 147 13.05 -8.72 -5.57
CA LEU A 147 11.69 -8.19 -5.61
C LEU A 147 10.63 -9.25 -5.29
N ILE A 148 10.88 -10.50 -5.68
CA ILE A 148 9.92 -11.59 -5.56
C ILE A 148 10.04 -12.28 -4.19
N ALA A 149 11.25 -12.34 -3.63
CA ALA A 149 11.49 -13.04 -2.37
C ALA A 149 10.60 -12.59 -1.22
N PRO A 150 10.49 -11.28 -0.94
CA PRO A 150 9.63 -10.80 0.15
C PRO A 150 8.15 -11.12 -0.06
N LEU A 151 7.67 -11.21 -1.30
CA LEU A 151 6.25 -11.40 -1.65
C LEU A 151 5.80 -12.86 -1.52
N VAL A 152 6.74 -13.80 -1.73
CA VAL A 152 6.47 -15.24 -1.63
C VAL A 152 6.82 -15.76 -0.24
N SER A 153 7.80 -15.16 0.45
CA SER A 153 8.19 -15.54 1.80
C SER A 153 7.28 -14.97 2.90
N SER A 154 6.41 -13.99 2.60
CA SER A 154 5.50 -13.36 3.57
C SER A 154 4.18 -14.12 3.77
N VAL A 155 4.01 -15.30 3.15
CA VAL A 155 2.78 -16.12 3.27
C VAL A 155 2.91 -17.20 4.36
N GLY A 156 3.85 -17.04 5.30
CA GLY A 156 4.09 -17.94 6.43
C GLY A 156 3.37 -17.54 7.70
#